data_AF-A0A1X1CZG2-F1
#
_entry.id   AF-A0A1X1CZG2-F1
#
_cell.length_a   1.000
_cell.length_b   1.000
_cell.length_c   1.000
_cell.angle_alpha   90.00
_cell.angle_beta   90.00
_cell.angle_gamma   90.00
#
_symmetry.space_group_name_H-M   'P 1'
#
loop_
_entity.id
_entity.type
_entity.pdbx_description
1 polymer ?
#
loop_
_entity_poly.entity_id
_entity_poly.type
_entity_poly.pdbx_seq_one_letter_code
_entity_poly.pdbx_strand_id
1 'polypeptide(L)'
;MKWIFNFLIVCLTVSHFAIAGDAVKNGTLQAYWLPVWHDNLNEPKLLLRFASDEKNSATKIINLNEIKSPQDFISKHFSHIPEGFFRYKEGYIEQYGSLRFSQLHSITECDSNIYQATLLSFTAQHITKPFINTGCDNHPWLITMQLKDDIHQAKIHSQPVTGSKTVSVVSAQTPLVKIKTINQHWFYVTNYDENQPALTGKLSGYIQADLLEPIN
;
A
#
# COMPACT_ATOMS: atom_id res chain seq x y z
N MET A 1 -36.94 -16.97 68.99
CA MET A 1 -37.33 -17.70 67.76
C MET A 1 -37.40 -16.66 66.65
N LYS A 2 -36.37 -16.58 65.79
CA LYS A 2 -36.37 -17.05 64.38
C LYS A 2 -37.57 -16.46 63.62
N TRP A 3 -37.44 -15.59 62.62
CA TRP A 3 -36.62 -15.79 61.41
C TRP A 3 -36.50 -14.47 60.63
N ILE A 4 -35.27 -14.14 60.20
CA ILE A 4 -34.93 -13.05 59.29
C ILE A 4 -35.07 -13.60 57.86
N PHE A 5 -35.96 -13.04 57.04
CA PHE A 5 -36.07 -13.40 55.63
C PHE A 5 -35.10 -12.51 54.82
N ASN A 6 -33.88 -13.03 54.61
CA ASN A 6 -32.89 -12.46 53.72
C ASN A 6 -33.32 -12.75 52.27
N PHE A 7 -33.69 -11.70 51.53
CA PHE A 7 -33.93 -11.79 50.09
C PHE A 7 -32.59 -11.60 49.37
N LEU A 8 -31.90 -12.71 49.09
CA LEU A 8 -30.64 -12.71 48.36
C LEU A 8 -30.94 -12.58 46.85
N ILE A 9 -30.88 -11.36 46.33
CA ILE A 9 -30.89 -11.12 44.88
C ILE A 9 -29.51 -11.51 44.34
N VAL A 10 -29.41 -12.70 43.79
CA VAL A 10 -28.24 -13.15 43.02
C VAL A 10 -28.30 -12.47 41.66
N CYS A 11 -27.57 -11.35 41.52
CA CYS A 11 -27.24 -10.79 40.21
C CYS A 11 -26.28 -11.74 39.49
N LEU A 12 -26.83 -12.63 38.66
CA LEU A 12 -26.09 -13.33 37.60
C LEU A 12 -25.59 -12.27 36.61
N THR A 13 -24.40 -11.72 36.85
CA THR A 13 -23.64 -11.02 35.82
C THR A 13 -23.16 -12.08 34.83
N VAL A 14 -23.97 -12.35 33.81
CA VAL A 14 -23.52 -13.08 32.64
C VAL A 14 -22.53 -12.16 31.93
N SER A 15 -21.25 -12.28 32.32
CA SER A 15 -20.14 -11.70 31.59
C SER A 15 -20.19 -12.26 30.18
N HIS A 16 -20.76 -11.49 29.25
CA HIS A 16 -20.65 -11.79 27.84
C HIS A 16 -19.18 -11.54 27.50
N PHE A 17 -18.37 -12.60 27.57
CA PHE A 17 -17.12 -12.63 26.82
C PHE A 17 -17.53 -12.57 25.35
N ALA A 18 -17.54 -11.36 24.79
CA ALA A 18 -17.55 -11.19 23.36
C ALA A 18 -16.24 -11.81 22.86
N ILE A 19 -16.30 -13.09 22.49
CA ILE A 19 -15.26 -13.70 21.66
C ILE A 19 -15.33 -12.89 20.37
N ALA A 20 -14.31 -12.06 20.12
CA ALA A 20 -14.14 -11.38 18.85
C ALA A 20 -13.93 -12.46 17.79
N GLY A 21 -15.04 -12.98 17.26
CA GLY A 21 -15.06 -14.06 16.29
C GLY A 21 -14.43 -13.63 14.98
N ASP A 22 -13.93 -14.60 14.25
CA ASP A 22 -13.42 -14.40 12.90
C ASP A 22 -14.46 -13.64 12.06
N ALA A 23 -14.02 -12.56 11.42
CA ALA A 23 -14.85 -11.78 10.52
C ALA A 23 -14.52 -12.11 9.07
N VAL A 24 -15.52 -12.06 8.20
CA VAL A 24 -15.37 -12.24 6.75
C VAL A 24 -15.88 -10.99 6.04
N LYS A 25 -15.06 -10.41 5.16
CA LYS A 25 -15.43 -9.26 4.33
C LYS A 25 -15.05 -9.47 2.88
N ASN A 26 -15.84 -8.93 1.96
CA ASN A 26 -15.52 -8.87 0.53
C ASN A 26 -14.88 -7.53 0.18
N GLY A 27 -13.96 -7.52 -0.77
CA GLY A 27 -13.17 -6.33 -1.07
C GLY A 27 -11.91 -6.60 -1.89
N THR A 28 -11.11 -5.57 -2.05
CA THR A 28 -9.85 -5.64 -2.81
C THR A 28 -8.67 -5.77 -1.86
N LEU A 29 -7.91 -6.86 -2.01
CA LEU A 29 -6.63 -7.04 -1.37
C LEU A 29 -5.55 -6.38 -2.23
N GLN A 30 -4.72 -5.55 -1.61
CA GLN A 30 -3.59 -4.90 -2.25
C GLN A 30 -2.30 -5.34 -1.57
N ALA A 31 -1.37 -5.84 -2.36
CA ALA A 31 0.01 -6.03 -1.93
C ALA A 31 0.85 -4.91 -2.51
N TYR A 32 1.71 -4.31 -1.69
CA TYR A 32 2.53 -3.19 -2.12
C TYR A 32 3.90 -3.22 -1.46
N TRP A 33 4.88 -2.63 -2.14
CA TRP A 33 6.21 -2.41 -1.60
C TRP A 33 6.29 -1.03 -0.98
N LEU A 34 6.37 -0.96 0.34
CA LEU A 34 6.66 0.26 1.08
C LEU A 34 8.17 0.55 0.97
N PRO A 35 8.62 1.63 0.30
CA PRO A 35 10.01 2.03 0.34
C PRO A 35 10.40 2.40 1.78
N VAL A 36 11.55 1.91 2.22
CA VAL A 36 12.12 2.24 3.53
C VAL A 36 13.55 2.66 3.28
N TRP A 37 13.83 3.95 3.46
CA TRP A 37 15.12 4.52 3.14
C TRP A 37 16.04 4.54 4.35
N HIS A 38 17.25 4.06 4.14
CA HIS A 38 18.39 4.21 5.04
C HIS A 38 19.46 4.97 4.25
N ASP A 39 19.53 6.29 4.47
CA ASP A 39 20.24 7.22 3.59
C ASP A 39 19.71 7.13 2.14
N ASN A 40 20.57 6.78 1.18
CA ASN A 40 20.23 6.59 -0.23
C ASN A 40 19.93 5.13 -0.59
N LEU A 41 19.93 4.22 0.39
CA LEU A 41 19.61 2.80 0.18
C LEU A 41 18.15 2.55 0.50
N ASN A 42 17.40 2.02 -0.46
CA ASN A 42 16.03 1.57 -0.25
C ASN A 42 16.02 0.08 0.13
N GLU A 43 15.36 -0.24 1.25
CA GLU A 43 15.06 -1.60 1.69
C GLU A 43 13.54 -1.83 1.75
N PRO A 44 12.86 -2.03 0.59
CA PRO A 44 11.41 -2.08 0.56
C PRO A 44 10.82 -3.22 1.40
N LYS A 45 9.74 -2.93 2.13
CA LYS A 45 8.94 -3.92 2.87
C LYS A 45 7.67 -4.27 2.08
N LEU A 46 7.43 -5.58 1.91
CA LEU A 46 6.21 -6.07 1.27
C LEU A 46 5.10 -6.16 2.29
N LEU A 47 4.05 -5.36 2.09
CA LEU A 47 2.91 -5.25 2.99
C LEU A 47 1.61 -5.58 2.26
N LEU A 48 0.59 -5.94 3.04
CA LEU A 48 -0.75 -6.20 2.52
C LEU A 48 -1.78 -5.36 3.27
N ARG A 49 -2.74 -4.84 2.51
CA ARG A 49 -3.90 -4.12 3.06
C ARG A 49 -5.16 -4.46 2.26
N PHE A 50 -6.31 -4.35 2.89
CA PHE A 50 -7.58 -4.77 2.33
C PHE A 50 -8.59 -3.63 2.37
N ALA A 51 -9.18 -3.30 1.22
CA ALA A 51 -10.26 -2.33 1.09
C ALA A 51 -11.61 -3.06 1.07
N SER A 52 -12.43 -2.85 2.09
CA SER A 52 -13.76 -3.47 2.21
C SER A 52 -14.79 -2.79 1.30
N ASP A 53 -15.68 -3.58 0.68
CA ASP A 53 -16.82 -3.08 -0.09
C ASP A 53 -17.90 -2.36 0.77
N GLU A 54 -17.83 -2.52 2.11
CA GLU A 54 -18.82 -1.99 3.04
C GLU A 54 -18.76 -0.45 3.13
N LYS A 55 -19.70 0.22 2.45
CA LYS A 55 -19.79 1.69 2.32
C LYS A 55 -19.82 2.46 3.65
N ASN A 56 -20.39 1.86 4.71
CA ASN A 56 -20.63 2.51 6.01
C ASN A 56 -19.79 1.94 7.15
N SER A 57 -18.80 1.09 6.86
CA SER A 57 -17.92 0.58 7.93
C SER A 57 -16.83 1.61 8.21
N ALA A 58 -16.54 1.83 9.50
CA ALA A 58 -15.35 2.59 9.89
C ALA A 58 -14.06 1.86 9.44
N THR A 59 -14.12 0.54 9.23
CA THR A 59 -13.06 -0.36 8.75
C THR A 59 -12.93 -0.39 7.21
N LYS A 60 -12.78 0.77 6.56
CA LYS A 60 -12.68 0.80 5.09
C LYS A 60 -11.39 0.14 4.60
N ILE A 61 -10.27 0.44 5.26
CA ILE A 61 -8.96 -0.14 4.99
C ILE A 61 -8.50 -0.91 6.23
N ILE A 62 -8.05 -2.14 6.03
CA ILE A 62 -7.48 -3.00 7.06
C ILE A 62 -6.06 -3.38 6.65
N ASN A 63 -5.06 -2.92 7.39
CA ASN A 63 -3.68 -3.37 7.25
C ASN A 63 -3.53 -4.77 7.84
N LEU A 64 -2.81 -5.65 7.15
CA LEU A 64 -2.69 -7.05 7.53
C LEU A 64 -1.31 -7.32 8.11
N ASN A 65 -1.28 -7.70 9.38
CA ASN A 65 -0.04 -7.92 10.12
C ASN A 65 0.43 -9.39 9.99
N GLU A 66 1.72 -9.59 10.26
CA GLU A 66 2.33 -10.90 10.57
C GLU A 66 2.21 -12.00 9.51
N ILE A 67 2.22 -11.62 8.23
CA ILE A 67 2.29 -12.61 7.15
C ILE A 67 3.73 -13.12 7.05
N LYS A 68 3.99 -14.34 7.54
CA LYS A 68 5.34 -14.95 7.58
C LYS A 68 5.98 -15.12 6.19
N SER A 69 5.18 -15.41 5.18
CA SER A 69 5.64 -15.62 3.79
C SER A 69 4.75 -14.84 2.80
N PRO A 70 4.89 -13.51 2.72
CA PRO A 70 4.00 -12.69 1.91
C PRO A 70 4.14 -12.97 0.42
N GLN A 71 5.35 -13.30 -0.06
CA GLN A 71 5.57 -13.66 -1.47
C GLN A 71 4.85 -14.95 -1.86
N ASP A 72 4.93 -15.99 -1.04
CA ASP A 72 4.24 -17.28 -1.30
C ASP A 72 2.72 -17.10 -1.27
N PHE A 73 2.25 -16.34 -0.28
CA PHE A 73 0.84 -16.00 -0.15
C PHE A 73 0.34 -15.27 -1.41
N ILE A 74 1.07 -14.25 -1.87
CA ILE A 74 0.71 -13.49 -3.07
C ILE A 74 0.72 -14.39 -4.30
N SER A 75 1.78 -15.20 -4.48
CA SER A 75 1.92 -16.12 -5.62
C SER A 75 0.79 -17.14 -5.71
N LYS A 76 0.23 -17.55 -4.57
CA LYS A 76 -0.90 -18.46 -4.49
C LYS A 76 -2.24 -17.79 -4.79
N HIS A 77 -2.40 -16.52 -4.40
CA HIS A 77 -3.72 -15.87 -4.35
C HIS A 77 -3.95 -14.82 -5.44
N PHE A 78 -2.89 -14.24 -6.02
CA PHE A 78 -3.01 -13.21 -7.05
C PHE A 78 -2.98 -13.85 -8.44
N SER A 79 -4.02 -13.58 -9.22
CA SER A 79 -4.15 -14.12 -10.59
C SER A 79 -3.17 -13.49 -11.58
N HIS A 80 -2.72 -12.25 -11.31
CA HIS A 80 -1.77 -11.54 -12.14
C HIS A 80 -0.70 -10.85 -11.29
N ILE A 81 0.55 -11.19 -11.55
CA ILE A 81 1.72 -10.57 -10.92
C ILE A 81 2.66 -10.13 -12.05
N PRO A 82 2.86 -8.81 -12.25
CA PRO A 82 3.83 -8.33 -13.24
C PRO A 82 5.24 -8.83 -12.90
N GLU A 83 6.02 -9.21 -13.91
CA GLU A 83 7.40 -9.72 -13.73
C GLU A 83 8.27 -8.79 -12.87
N GLY A 84 8.08 -7.49 -13.03
CA GLY A 84 8.82 -6.47 -12.29
C GLY A 84 8.48 -6.37 -10.79
N PHE A 85 7.34 -6.88 -10.35
CA PHE A 85 6.84 -6.63 -8.98
C PHE A 85 7.79 -7.20 -7.91
N PHE A 86 8.15 -8.48 -8.01
CA PHE A 86 9.11 -9.08 -7.08
C PHE A 86 10.57 -8.78 -7.42
N ARG A 87 10.87 -8.52 -8.70
CA ARG A 87 12.23 -8.26 -9.18
C ARG A 87 12.74 -6.88 -8.73
N TYR A 88 11.94 -5.84 -8.90
CA TYR A 88 12.32 -4.46 -8.59
C TYR A 88 11.80 -4.00 -7.24
N LYS A 89 10.86 -4.73 -6.64
CA LYS A 89 10.26 -4.40 -5.33
C LYS A 89 9.63 -3.00 -5.32
N GLU A 90 8.82 -2.72 -6.34
CA GLU A 90 8.21 -1.42 -6.60
C GLU A 90 6.72 -1.54 -6.85
N GLY A 91 5.98 -0.50 -6.47
CA GLY A 91 4.56 -0.37 -6.76
C GLY A 91 3.68 -1.33 -5.98
N TYR A 92 2.56 -1.71 -6.60
CA TYR A 92 1.51 -2.51 -5.98
C TYR A 92 0.83 -3.41 -7.01
N ILE A 93 0.12 -4.41 -6.49
CA ILE A 93 -0.78 -5.29 -7.24
C ILE A 93 -2.06 -5.50 -6.43
N GLU A 94 -3.14 -5.84 -7.13
CA GLU A 94 -4.47 -5.97 -6.54
C GLU A 94 -5.14 -7.27 -6.94
N GLN A 95 -5.93 -7.81 -6.01
CA GLN A 95 -6.77 -8.97 -6.23
C GLN A 95 -8.07 -8.81 -5.44
N TYR A 96 -9.21 -8.85 -6.11
CA TYR A 96 -10.50 -8.87 -5.43
C TYR A 96 -10.79 -10.26 -4.85
N GLY A 97 -11.46 -10.30 -3.70
CA GLY A 97 -11.84 -11.55 -3.05
C GLY A 97 -12.48 -11.36 -1.67
N SER A 98 -12.51 -12.45 -0.91
CA SER A 98 -13.05 -12.50 0.45
C SER A 98 -11.91 -12.70 1.45
N LEU A 99 -11.78 -11.78 2.40
CA LEU A 99 -10.82 -11.84 3.49
C LEU A 99 -11.49 -12.38 4.75
N ARG A 100 -10.89 -13.41 5.36
CA ARG A 100 -11.18 -13.82 6.74
C ARG A 100 -10.04 -13.34 7.64
N PHE A 101 -10.38 -12.68 8.74
CA PHE A 101 -9.40 -12.09 9.67
C PHE A 101 -9.86 -12.19 11.12
N SER A 102 -8.91 -12.00 12.04
CA SER A 102 -9.13 -11.91 13.48
C SER A 102 -8.33 -10.76 14.09
N GLN A 103 -8.48 -10.54 15.41
CA GLN A 103 -7.67 -9.56 16.16
C GLN A 103 -7.73 -8.13 15.58
N LEU A 104 -8.91 -7.72 15.13
CA LEU A 104 -9.14 -6.38 14.62
C LEU A 104 -8.94 -5.36 15.74
N HIS A 105 -8.04 -4.42 15.52
CA HIS A 105 -7.83 -3.27 16.38
C HIS A 105 -7.57 -2.03 15.53
N SER A 106 -7.67 -0.85 16.15
CA SER A 106 -7.41 0.42 15.48
C SER A 106 -6.31 1.18 16.18
N ILE A 107 -5.48 1.86 15.39
CA ILE A 107 -4.54 2.88 15.83
C ILE A 107 -4.93 4.22 15.22
N THR A 108 -4.55 5.33 15.85
CA THR A 108 -4.77 6.66 15.29
C THR A 108 -3.49 7.15 14.62
N GLU A 109 -3.57 7.43 13.33
CA GLU A 109 -2.50 8.06 12.55
C GLU A 109 -3.13 9.13 11.65
N CYS A 110 -2.49 10.31 11.55
CA CYS A 110 -2.98 11.44 10.75
C CYS A 110 -4.46 11.79 11.05
N ASP A 111 -4.80 11.89 12.34
CA ASP A 111 -6.15 12.16 12.84
C ASP A 111 -7.24 11.19 12.34
N SER A 112 -6.82 10.03 11.82
CA SER A 112 -7.67 8.99 11.24
C SER A 112 -7.43 7.65 11.94
N ASN A 113 -8.49 6.84 12.06
CA ASN A 113 -8.36 5.48 12.56
C ASN A 113 -7.87 4.55 11.45
N ILE A 114 -6.69 3.97 11.65
CA ILE A 114 -6.13 2.90 10.82
C ILE A 114 -6.45 1.58 11.50
N TYR A 115 -7.00 0.64 10.74
CA TYR A 115 -7.34 -0.69 11.26
C TYR A 115 -6.25 -1.68 10.92
N GLN A 116 -5.97 -2.55 11.87
CA GLN A 116 -5.03 -3.64 11.73
C GLN A 116 -5.71 -4.95 12.11
N ALA A 117 -5.39 -6.03 11.40
CA ALA A 117 -5.91 -7.36 11.68
C ALA A 117 -4.92 -8.45 11.32
N THR A 118 -5.13 -9.62 11.92
CA THR A 118 -4.40 -10.84 11.59
C THR A 118 -5.13 -11.58 10.46
N LEU A 119 -4.45 -11.76 9.33
CA LEU A 119 -4.99 -12.52 8.21
C LEU A 119 -5.13 -14.00 8.58
N LEU A 120 -6.32 -14.57 8.38
CA LEU A 120 -6.57 -16.00 8.54
C LEU A 120 -6.61 -16.72 7.18
N SER A 121 -7.37 -16.17 6.23
CA SER A 121 -7.43 -16.72 4.87
C SER A 121 -7.93 -15.70 3.88
N PHE A 122 -7.60 -15.89 2.60
CA PHE A 122 -8.15 -15.10 1.50
C PHE A 122 -8.61 -16.02 0.37
N THR A 123 -9.79 -15.73 -0.17
CA THR A 123 -10.35 -16.44 -1.33
C THR A 123 -10.48 -15.46 -2.47
N ALA A 124 -9.62 -15.59 -3.48
CA ALA A 124 -9.65 -14.75 -4.67
C ALA A 124 -10.94 -14.99 -5.48
N GLN A 125 -11.42 -13.95 -6.13
CA GLN A 125 -12.53 -14.00 -7.07
C GLN A 125 -12.09 -13.44 -8.42
N HIS A 126 -12.61 -14.00 -9.51
CA HIS A 126 -12.28 -13.61 -10.88
C HIS A 126 -13.06 -12.37 -11.35
N ILE A 127 -13.11 -11.34 -10.51
CA ILE A 127 -13.65 -10.04 -10.87
C ILE A 127 -12.63 -8.96 -10.52
N THR A 128 -12.65 -7.86 -11.26
CA THR A 128 -11.79 -6.72 -10.97
C THR A 128 -12.61 -5.63 -10.30
N LYS A 129 -12.20 -5.23 -9.11
CA LYS A 129 -12.65 -3.99 -8.46
C LYS A 129 -11.44 -3.20 -7.99
N PRO A 130 -11.40 -1.89 -8.22
CA PRO A 130 -10.27 -1.07 -7.80
C PRO A 130 -10.18 -1.03 -6.27
N PHE A 131 -8.95 -0.98 -5.76
CA PHE A 131 -8.73 -0.60 -4.37
C PHE A 131 -9.08 0.88 -4.18
N ILE A 132 -10.00 1.18 -3.25
CA ILE A 132 -10.43 2.55 -2.96
C ILE A 132 -9.96 2.92 -1.56
N ASN A 133 -9.00 3.85 -1.49
CA ASN A 133 -8.55 4.46 -0.25
C ASN A 133 -8.85 5.96 -0.28
N THR A 134 -9.38 6.46 0.83
CA THR A 134 -9.67 7.89 1.04
C THR A 134 -8.97 8.42 2.29
N GLY A 135 -7.99 7.67 2.82
CA GLY A 135 -7.21 8.05 3.99
C GLY A 135 -6.01 8.94 3.64
N CYS A 136 -5.15 9.20 4.62
CA CYS A 136 -3.92 9.98 4.45
C CYS A 136 -2.84 9.20 3.67
N ASP A 137 -2.77 7.88 3.83
CA ASP A 137 -1.76 7.02 3.22
C ASP A 137 -2.28 6.34 1.95
N ASN A 138 -2.67 7.14 0.95
CA ASN A 138 -3.29 6.61 -0.27
C ASN A 138 -2.28 5.89 -1.18
N HIS A 139 -1.02 6.31 -1.18
CA HIS A 139 0.02 5.82 -2.10
C HIS A 139 1.35 5.48 -1.38
N PRO A 140 1.35 4.53 -0.42
CA PRO A 140 2.55 4.21 0.36
C PRO A 140 3.72 3.66 -0.47
N TRP A 141 3.47 3.13 -1.67
CA TRP A 141 4.51 2.62 -2.57
C TRP A 141 5.13 3.69 -3.47
N LEU A 142 4.66 4.93 -3.38
CA LEU A 142 5.13 6.02 -4.24
C LEU A 142 6.60 6.30 -3.92
N ILE A 143 7.42 6.35 -4.97
CA ILE A 143 8.84 6.70 -4.86
C ILE A 143 9.02 8.05 -5.54
N THR A 144 9.25 9.09 -4.74
CA THR A 144 9.59 10.44 -5.20
C THR A 144 11.10 10.59 -5.31
N MET A 145 11.52 11.24 -6.38
CA MET A 145 12.91 11.44 -6.77
C MET A 145 13.12 12.88 -7.23
N GLN A 146 14.33 13.37 -7.09
CA GLN A 146 14.79 14.65 -7.64
C GLN A 146 16.11 14.47 -8.38
N LEU A 147 16.51 15.48 -9.16
CA LEU A 147 17.88 15.52 -9.68
C LEU A 147 18.84 15.72 -8.51
N LYS A 148 20.01 15.08 -8.57
CA LYS A 148 21.10 15.32 -7.62
C LYS A 148 21.50 16.80 -7.62
N ASP A 149 21.99 17.29 -6.49
CA ASP A 149 22.33 18.70 -6.26
C ASP A 149 23.25 19.32 -7.33
N ASP A 150 24.17 18.55 -7.90
CA ASP A 150 25.12 19.00 -8.94
C ASP A 150 24.51 19.05 -10.35
N ILE A 151 23.26 18.59 -10.52
CA ILE A 151 22.57 18.47 -11.80
C ILE A 151 21.40 19.47 -11.85
N HIS A 152 21.60 20.59 -12.54
CA HIS A 152 20.57 21.62 -12.64
C HIS A 152 19.40 21.26 -13.58
N GLN A 153 19.68 20.48 -14.64
CA GLN A 153 18.68 20.05 -15.61
C GLN A 153 19.02 18.68 -16.18
N ALA A 154 17.99 17.90 -16.50
CA ALA A 154 18.13 16.60 -17.16
C ALA A 154 17.11 16.43 -18.29
N LYS A 155 17.46 15.63 -19.28
CA LYS A 155 16.58 15.30 -20.41
C LYS A 155 15.76 14.07 -20.07
N ILE A 156 14.47 14.14 -20.39
CA ILE A 156 13.57 13.00 -20.42
C ILE A 156 13.47 12.51 -21.86
N HIS A 157 13.58 11.21 -22.04
CA HIS A 157 13.72 10.54 -23.32
C HIS A 157 12.48 9.71 -23.68
N SER A 158 12.24 9.50 -24.98
CA SER A 158 11.14 8.66 -25.47
C SER A 158 11.41 7.16 -25.32
N GLN A 159 12.69 6.77 -25.20
CA GLN A 159 13.13 5.37 -25.07
C GLN A 159 14.31 5.27 -24.08
N PRO A 160 14.49 4.13 -23.41
CA PRO A 160 15.58 3.91 -22.44
C PRO A 160 16.90 3.55 -23.14
N VAL A 161 17.29 4.36 -24.13
CA VAL A 161 18.53 4.20 -24.89
C VAL A 161 19.17 5.56 -25.11
N THR A 162 20.49 5.60 -25.03
CA THR A 162 21.29 6.81 -25.24
C THR A 162 21.06 7.36 -26.64
N GLY A 163 20.88 8.68 -26.74
CA GLY A 163 20.64 9.37 -28.02
C GLY A 163 19.20 9.30 -28.53
N SER A 164 18.28 8.65 -27.82
CA SER A 164 16.85 8.70 -28.18
C SER A 164 16.27 10.11 -28.06
N LYS A 165 15.18 10.35 -28.79
CA LYS A 165 14.51 11.65 -28.84
C LYS A 165 14.17 12.16 -27.44
N THR A 166 14.55 13.41 -27.18
CA THR A 166 14.12 14.13 -25.96
C THR A 166 12.64 14.47 -26.08
N VAL A 167 11.86 14.07 -25.08
CA VAL A 167 10.43 14.40 -24.95
C VAL A 167 10.18 15.56 -24.00
N SER A 168 11.09 15.80 -23.05
CA SER A 168 11.04 16.95 -22.15
C SER A 168 12.40 17.23 -21.50
N VAL A 169 12.52 18.38 -20.83
CA VAL A 169 13.63 18.75 -19.96
C VAL A 169 13.05 19.09 -18.59
N VAL A 170 13.66 18.58 -17.53
CA VAL A 170 13.26 18.82 -16.13
C VAL A 170 14.38 19.52 -15.39
N SER A 171 14.05 20.38 -14.43
CA SER A 171 15.03 21.04 -13.56
C SER A 171 15.12 20.36 -12.20
N ALA A 172 16.13 20.72 -11.40
CA ALA A 172 16.28 20.26 -10.03
C ALA A 172 15.05 20.55 -9.14
N GLN A 173 14.25 21.56 -9.48
CA GLN A 173 13.03 21.94 -8.75
C GLN A 173 11.79 21.16 -9.20
N THR A 174 11.93 20.16 -10.08
CA THR A 174 10.80 19.36 -10.58
C THR A 174 10.84 17.97 -9.94
N PRO A 175 10.06 17.71 -8.88
CA PRO A 175 9.95 16.37 -8.32
C PRO A 175 9.40 15.38 -9.35
N LEU A 176 9.98 14.20 -9.36
CA LEU A 176 9.61 13.10 -10.24
C LEU A 176 9.06 11.94 -9.40
N VAL A 177 8.02 11.29 -9.89
CA VAL A 177 7.57 9.99 -9.40
C VAL A 177 8.21 8.90 -10.25
N LYS A 178 8.90 7.97 -9.62
CA LYS A 178 9.42 6.77 -10.26
C LYS A 178 8.27 5.77 -10.47
N ILE A 179 7.93 5.52 -11.72
CA ILE A 179 6.84 4.60 -12.10
C ILE A 179 7.33 3.15 -12.17
N LYS A 180 8.50 2.94 -12.79
CA LYS A 180 9.14 1.61 -12.83
C LYS A 180 10.62 1.69 -13.16
N THR A 181 11.38 0.76 -12.62
CA THR A 181 12.72 0.42 -13.10
C THR A 181 12.64 -0.32 -14.45
N ILE A 182 13.45 0.09 -15.43
CA ILE A 182 13.59 -0.63 -16.70
C ILE A 182 14.78 -1.59 -16.64
N ASN A 183 15.91 -1.07 -16.16
CA ASN A 183 17.15 -1.79 -15.92
C ASN A 183 18.01 -0.98 -14.93
N GLN A 184 19.27 -1.39 -14.72
CA GLN A 184 20.19 -0.72 -13.80
C GLN A 184 20.50 0.75 -14.14
N HIS A 185 20.24 1.18 -15.38
CA HIS A 185 20.61 2.52 -15.86
C HIS A 185 19.40 3.43 -16.12
N TRP A 186 18.20 2.89 -16.25
CA TRP A 186 17.04 3.65 -16.72
C TRP A 186 15.81 3.45 -15.84
N PHE A 187 15.21 4.57 -15.48
CA PHE A 187 13.89 4.62 -14.86
C PHE A 187 12.87 5.21 -15.84
N TYR A 188 11.64 4.72 -15.76
CA TYR A 188 10.50 5.40 -16.33
C TYR A 188 9.85 6.24 -15.24
N VAL A 189 9.71 7.53 -15.49
CA VAL A 189 9.31 8.54 -14.51
C VAL A 189 8.18 9.41 -15.06
N THR A 190 7.52 10.12 -14.14
CA THR A 190 6.58 11.20 -14.45
C THR A 190 6.80 12.36 -13.50
N ASN A 191 6.37 13.57 -13.85
CA ASN A 191 6.39 14.67 -12.89
C ASN A 191 5.37 14.41 -11.77
N TYR A 192 5.70 14.83 -10.55
CA TYR A 192 4.74 14.85 -9.45
C TYR A 192 3.62 15.86 -9.73
N ASP A 193 2.38 15.49 -9.44
CA ASP A 193 1.21 16.37 -9.52
C ASP A 193 0.17 15.97 -8.46
N GLU A 194 0.04 16.77 -7.41
CA GLU A 194 -0.88 16.54 -6.28
C GLU A 194 -2.37 16.50 -6.66
N ASN A 195 -2.72 17.06 -7.83
CA ASN A 195 -4.10 17.16 -8.29
C ASN A 195 -4.52 15.99 -9.19
N GLN A 196 -3.61 15.06 -9.47
CA GLN A 196 -3.87 13.91 -10.35
C GLN A 196 -3.92 12.60 -9.56
N PRO A 197 -4.67 11.59 -10.05
CA PRO A 197 -4.64 10.24 -9.49
C PRO A 197 -3.21 9.71 -9.37
N ALA A 198 -2.91 9.02 -8.27
CA ALA A 198 -1.58 8.46 -7.97
C ALA A 198 -0.44 9.50 -7.91
N LEU A 199 -0.77 10.80 -7.82
CA LEU A 199 0.19 11.90 -7.74
C LEU A 199 1.07 12.03 -9.00
N THR A 200 0.59 11.53 -10.14
CA THR A 200 1.33 11.48 -11.42
C THR A 200 0.81 12.50 -12.41
N GLY A 201 1.68 13.38 -12.91
CA GLY A 201 1.35 14.37 -13.92
C GLY A 201 1.36 13.84 -15.36
N LYS A 202 1.33 14.77 -16.32
CA LYS A 202 1.24 14.45 -17.75
C LYS A 202 2.59 14.19 -18.41
N LEU A 203 3.67 14.77 -17.89
CA LEU A 203 5.01 14.56 -18.42
C LEU A 203 5.47 13.17 -17.98
N SER A 204 5.85 12.33 -18.95
CA SER A 204 6.41 11.01 -18.67
C SER A 204 7.48 10.63 -19.69
N GLY A 205 8.39 9.77 -19.28
CA GLY A 205 9.43 9.26 -20.15
C GLY A 205 10.56 8.60 -19.39
N TYR A 206 11.68 8.39 -20.07
CA TYR A 206 12.82 7.66 -19.56
C TYR A 206 13.94 8.63 -19.14
N ILE A 207 14.55 8.38 -17.99
CA ILE A 207 15.69 9.15 -17.49
C ILE A 207 16.74 8.19 -16.94
N GLN A 208 18.00 8.59 -16.99
CA GLN A 208 19.07 7.79 -16.41
C GLN A 208 18.98 7.81 -14.88
N ALA A 209 19.12 6.63 -14.28
CA ALA A 209 18.94 6.42 -12.84
C ALA A 209 20.01 7.12 -12.00
N ASP A 210 21.23 7.27 -12.53
CA ASP A 210 22.38 7.89 -11.87
C ASP A 210 22.25 9.42 -11.74
N LEU A 211 21.31 10.04 -12.43
CA LEU A 211 21.01 11.47 -12.32
C LEU A 211 20.07 11.79 -11.15
N LEU A 212 19.49 10.76 -10.53
CA LEU A 212 18.43 10.90 -9.55
C LEU A 212 18.86 10.48 -8.16
N GLU A 213 18.20 11.07 -7.18
CA GLU A 213 18.24 10.69 -5.77
C GLU A 213 16.82 10.77 -5.17
N PRO A 214 16.53 9.99 -4.11
CA PRO A 214 15.20 9.99 -3.52
C PRO A 214 14.90 11.27 -2.74
N ILE A 215 13.64 11.66 -2.72
CA ILE A 215 13.13 12.72 -1.83
C ILE A 215 12.61 11.99 -0.57
N ASN A 216 13.35 12.12 0.53
CA ASN A 216 13.09 11.46 1.82
C ASN A 216 12.58 12.44 2.87
#